data_AF-A0A6A7RSW1-F1
#
_entry.id   AF-A0A6A7RSW1-F1
#
_cell.length_a   1.000
_cell.length_b   1.000
_cell.length_c   1.000
_cell.angle_alpha   90.00
_cell.angle_beta   90.00
_cell.angle_gamma   90.00
#
_symmetry.space_group_name_H-M   'P 1'
#
loop_
_entity.id
_entity.type
_entity.pdbx_description
1 polymer ?
#
loop_
_entity_poly.entity_id
_entity_poly.type
_entity_poly.pdbx_seq_one_letter_code
_entity_poly.pdbx_strand_id
1 'polypeptide(L)'
;MHKKSGKRTLETALGVGSRPPEQTSPQRLLAINRGHWSIENRCHYVIDWNYDEDRSPIRTGHGPENMSRLRRFAVGILHHFADGKTSLAEKMHRLNRNIRLVFDYLRMTKNSTGHVSS
;
A
#
# COMPACT_ATOMS: atom_id res chain seq x y z
N MET A 1 -12.14 14.88 -7.18
CA MET A 1 -12.67 16.22 -7.52
C MET A 1 -12.58 16.44 -9.02
N HIS A 2 -13.72 16.40 -9.72
CA HIS A 2 -13.79 16.89 -11.10
C HIS A 2 -13.84 18.43 -11.08
N LYS A 3 -12.72 19.08 -11.42
CA LYS A 3 -12.65 20.53 -11.62
C LYS A 3 -13.31 20.91 -12.95
N LYS A 4 -14.65 20.93 -13.04
CA LYS A 4 -15.44 21.61 -14.10
C LYS A 4 -16.96 21.44 -13.92
N SER A 5 -17.49 21.71 -12.74
CA SER A 5 -18.93 21.99 -12.56
C SER A 5 -19.12 22.41 -11.11
N GLY A 6 -19.75 23.54 -10.84
CA GLY A 6 -20.16 23.94 -9.49
C GLY A 6 -21.26 23.06 -8.88
N LYS A 7 -21.52 21.87 -9.45
CA LYS A 7 -22.48 20.89 -8.94
C LYS A 7 -21.96 20.29 -7.63
N ARG A 8 -22.69 20.57 -6.55
CA ARG A 8 -22.55 19.84 -5.28
C ARG A 8 -23.23 18.49 -5.45
N THR A 9 -22.46 17.42 -5.37
CA THR A 9 -22.98 16.06 -5.25
C THR A 9 -23.10 15.72 -3.76
N LEU A 10 -24.27 15.18 -3.38
CA LEU A 10 -24.48 14.56 -2.09
C LEU A 10 -24.35 13.05 -2.28
N GLU A 11 -23.46 12.42 -1.52
CA GLU A 11 -23.32 10.97 -1.49
C GLU A 11 -23.74 10.46 -0.11
N THR A 12 -24.73 9.57 -0.08
CA THR A 12 -25.17 8.89 1.14
C THR A 12 -24.57 7.50 1.17
N ALA A 13 -23.77 7.19 2.20
CA ALA A 13 -23.15 5.88 2.38
C ALA A 13 -23.74 5.19 3.63
N LEU A 14 -24.14 3.93 3.48
CA LEU A 14 -24.59 3.07 4.57
C LEU A 14 -23.42 2.20 5.06
N GLY A 15 -23.14 2.22 6.37
CA GLY A 15 -22.12 1.39 6.99
C GLY A 15 -22.72 0.33 7.91
N VAL A 16 -22.19 -0.90 7.83
CA VAL A 16 -22.51 -1.99 8.77
C VAL A 16 -21.25 -2.32 9.56
N GLY A 17 -21.36 -2.41 10.88
CA GLY A 17 -20.22 -2.72 11.74
C GLY A 17 -20.65 -3.37 13.05
N SER A 18 -19.74 -4.12 13.67
CA SER A 18 -19.96 -4.84 14.91
C SER A 18 -19.81 -4.00 16.18
N ARG A 19 -19.51 -2.69 16.04
CA ARG A 19 -19.24 -1.82 17.19
C ARG A 19 -20.52 -1.17 17.71
N PRO A 20 -20.69 -1.07 19.04
CA PRO A 20 -21.88 -0.45 19.64
C PRO A 20 -21.94 1.06 19.33
N PRO A 21 -23.13 1.67 19.33
CA PRO A 21 -23.35 3.09 19.00
C PRO A 21 -22.48 4.06 19.79
N GLU A 22 -22.15 3.74 21.05
CA GLU A 22 -21.30 4.58 21.90
C GLU A 22 -19.85 4.68 21.38
N GLN A 23 -19.40 3.73 20.56
CA GLN A 23 -18.04 3.67 19.99
C GLN A 23 -17.99 4.10 18.51
N THR A 24 -19.12 4.46 17.91
CA THR A 24 -19.28 4.85 16.51
C THR A 24 -19.71 6.31 16.36
N SER A 25 -19.06 7.21 17.11
CA SER A 25 -19.24 8.65 16.89
C SER A 25 -18.94 9.00 15.42
N PRO A 26 -19.66 9.97 14.82
CA PRO A 26 -19.45 10.35 13.42
C PRO A 26 -18.00 10.70 13.07
N GLN A 27 -17.31 11.37 13.99
CA GLN A 27 -15.90 11.74 13.85
C GLN A 27 -15.00 10.50 13.77
N ARG A 28 -15.28 9.48 14.59
CA ARG A 28 -14.50 8.24 14.60
C ARG A 28 -14.78 7.38 13.37
N LEU A 29 -16.03 7.30 12.92
CA LEU A 29 -16.39 6.64 11.67
C LEU A 29 -15.70 7.30 10.48
N LEU A 30 -15.68 8.63 10.43
CA LEU A 30 -14.98 9.37 9.38
C LEU A 30 -13.47 9.11 9.43
N ALA A 31 -12.86 9.06 10.61
CA ALA A 31 -11.43 8.76 10.77
C ALA A 31 -11.10 7.32 10.31
N ILE A 32 -11.93 6.35 10.67
CA ILE A 32 -11.78 4.95 10.22
C ILE A 32 -11.92 4.87 8.70
N ASN A 33 -12.94 5.52 8.13
CA ASN A 33 -13.17 5.53 6.69
C ASN A 33 -11.97 6.16 5.95
N ARG A 34 -11.48 7.32 6.40
CA ARG A 34 -10.28 7.96 5.84
C ARG A 34 -9.02 7.09 6.00
N GLY A 35 -8.88 6.39 7.12
CA GLY A 35 -7.80 5.44 7.35
C GLY A 35 -7.86 4.24 6.41
N HIS A 36 -9.07 3.72 6.17
CA HIS A 36 -9.31 2.64 5.23
C HIS A 36 -8.96 3.05 3.79
N TRP A 37 -9.43 4.23 3.35
CA TRP A 37 -9.03 4.80 2.05
C TRP A 37 -7.54 5.04 1.93
N SER A 38 -6.85 5.32 3.04
CA SER A 38 -5.39 5.48 3.02
C SER A 38 -4.67 4.16 2.77
N ILE A 39 -5.24 3.01 3.17
CA ILE A 39 -4.70 1.69 2.85
C ILE A 39 -4.90 1.41 1.36
N GLU A 40 -6.10 1.66 0.85
CA GLU A 40 -6.42 1.44 -0.56
C GLU A 40 -5.56 2.33 -1.46
N ASN A 41 -5.49 3.63 -1.18
CA ASN A 41 -4.73 4.57 -1.99
C ASN A 41 -3.20 4.37 -1.91
N ARG A 42 -2.67 3.77 -0.82
CA ARG A 42 -1.24 3.47 -0.71
C ARG A 42 -0.87 2.14 -1.36
N CYS A 43 -1.71 1.12 -1.19
CA CYS A 43 -1.44 -0.23 -1.67
C CYS A 43 -1.86 -0.41 -3.13
N HIS A 44 -3.12 -0.14 -3.47
CA HIS A 44 -3.68 -0.41 -4.80
C HIS A 44 -3.03 0.45 -5.87
N TYR A 45 -2.96 1.77 -5.67
CA TYR A 45 -2.33 2.67 -6.64
C TYR A 45 -0.89 2.26 -6.98
N VAL A 46 -0.11 1.82 -5.99
CA VAL A 46 1.27 1.40 -6.20
C VAL A 46 1.33 0.08 -6.97
N ILE A 47 0.44 -0.85 -6.67
CA ILE A 47 0.37 -2.15 -7.34
C ILE A 47 -0.08 -1.98 -8.80
N ASP A 48 -1.14 -1.22 -9.04
CA ASP A 48 -1.66 -0.98 -10.39
C ASP A 48 -0.64 -0.21 -11.23
N TRP A 49 -0.01 0.83 -10.66
CA TRP A 49 0.89 1.70 -11.41
C TRP A 49 2.31 1.14 -11.61
N ASN A 50 2.90 0.53 -10.58
CA ASN A 50 4.30 0.09 -10.64
C ASN A 50 4.47 -1.38 -11.02
N TYR A 51 3.46 -2.23 -10.77
CA TYR A 51 3.50 -3.64 -11.15
C TYR A 51 2.63 -3.97 -12.36
N ASP A 52 1.89 -2.99 -12.90
CA ASP A 52 1.00 -3.15 -14.05
C ASP A 52 0.09 -4.38 -13.86
N GLU A 53 -0.44 -4.53 -12.64
CA GLU A 53 -1.13 -5.74 -12.19
C GLU A 53 -2.31 -6.09 -13.11
N ASP A 54 -3.10 -5.09 -13.51
CA ASP A 54 -4.23 -5.23 -14.43
C ASP A 54 -3.85 -5.78 -15.81
N ARG A 55 -2.65 -5.46 -16.29
CA ARG A 55 -2.15 -5.92 -17.59
C ARG A 55 -1.34 -7.20 -17.51
N SER A 56 -1.16 -7.76 -16.31
CA SER A 56 -0.36 -8.96 -16.12
C SER A 56 -0.92 -10.14 -16.95
N PRO A 57 -0.09 -10.81 -17.77
CA PRO A 57 -0.56 -11.95 -18.58
C PRO A 57 -0.74 -13.23 -17.76
N ILE A 58 -0.31 -13.24 -16.50
CA ILE A 58 -0.38 -14.39 -15.60
C ILE A 58 -1.85 -14.63 -15.22
N ARG A 59 -2.46 -15.67 -15.79
CA ARG A 59 -3.90 -15.98 -15.65
C ARG A 59 -4.20 -17.44 -15.28
N THR A 60 -3.19 -18.29 -15.15
CA THR A 60 -3.36 -19.74 -14.96
C THR A 60 -3.07 -20.20 -13.53
N GLY A 61 -3.83 -21.19 -13.07
CA GLY A 61 -3.66 -21.83 -11.75
C GLY A 61 -3.64 -20.82 -10.59
N HIS A 62 -2.72 -21.01 -9.64
CA HIS A 62 -2.50 -20.10 -8.51
C HIS A 62 -1.60 -18.90 -8.84
N GLY A 63 -1.22 -18.71 -10.11
CA GLY A 63 -0.33 -17.64 -10.55
C GLY A 63 -0.82 -16.24 -10.16
N PRO A 64 -2.07 -15.85 -10.49
CA PRO A 64 -2.61 -14.53 -10.15
C PRO A 64 -2.58 -14.25 -8.64
N GLU A 65 -3.03 -15.23 -7.84
CA GLU A 65 -3.10 -15.09 -6.38
C GLU A 65 -1.71 -14.99 -5.75
N ASN A 66 -0.78 -15.86 -6.15
CA ASN A 66 0.59 -15.85 -5.64
C ASN A 66 1.31 -14.54 -6.00
N MET A 67 1.13 -14.07 -7.24
CA MET A 67 1.73 -12.80 -7.67
C MET A 67 1.14 -11.61 -6.92
N SER A 68 -0.17 -11.56 -6.68
CA SER A 68 -0.77 -10.47 -5.90
C SER A 68 -0.25 -10.46 -4.46
N ARG A 69 -0.10 -11.64 -3.83
CA ARG A 69 0.51 -11.76 -2.49
C ARG A 69 1.97 -11.26 -2.46
N LEU A 70 2.79 -11.65 -3.44
CA LEU A 70 4.19 -11.21 -3.53
C LEU A 70 4.31 -9.70 -3.76
N ARG A 71 3.47 -9.11 -4.62
CA ARG A 71 3.43 -7.67 -4.86
C ARG A 71 3.05 -6.91 -3.58
N ARG A 72 1.98 -7.34 -2.92
CA ARG A 72 1.53 -6.76 -1.64
C ARG A 72 2.62 -6.84 -0.56
N PHE A 73 3.33 -7.96 -0.49
CA PHE A 73 4.46 -8.14 0.42
C PHE A 73 5.60 -7.15 0.11
N ALA A 74 6.00 -7.04 -1.15
CA ALA A 74 7.04 -6.11 -1.57
C ALA A 74 6.67 -4.65 -1.26
N VAL A 75 5.43 -4.24 -1.56
CA VAL A 75 4.90 -2.91 -1.21
C VAL A 75 4.91 -2.67 0.30
N GLY A 76 4.56 -3.67 1.10
CA GLY A 76 4.65 -3.63 2.56
C GLY A 76 6.06 -3.33 3.07
N ILE A 77 7.08 -4.00 2.52
CA ILE A 77 8.49 -3.74 2.86
C ILE A 77 8.89 -2.31 2.49
N LEU A 78 8.54 -1.86 1.29
CA LEU A 78 8.89 -0.52 0.83
C LEU A 78 8.26 0.57 1.71
N HIS A 79 7.03 0.36 2.17
CA HIS A 79 6.39 1.25 3.12
C HIS A 79 7.04 1.20 4.51
N HIS A 80 7.50 0.04 4.96
CA HIS A 80 8.21 -0.07 6.24
C HIS A 80 9.50 0.77 6.26
N PHE A 81 10.24 0.78 5.15
CA PHE A 81 11.44 1.60 5.00
C PHE A 81 11.17 2.98 4.39
N ALA A 82 9.91 3.41 4.28
CA ALA A 82 9.56 4.75 3.79
C ALA A 82 10.01 5.82 4.80
N ASP A 83 10.77 6.80 4.32
CA ASP A 83 11.37 7.88 5.10
C ASP A 83 10.72 9.24 4.79
N GLY A 84 9.65 9.24 4.00
CA GLY A 84 8.90 10.43 3.59
C GLY A 84 9.60 11.33 2.57
N LYS A 85 10.87 11.05 2.25
CA LYS A 85 11.70 11.85 1.33
C LYS A 85 11.72 11.28 -0.09
N THR A 86 11.63 9.95 -0.21
CA THR A 86 11.72 9.25 -1.50
C THR A 86 10.40 8.55 -1.82
N SER A 87 9.94 8.69 -3.06
CA SER A 87 8.71 8.04 -3.52
C SER A 87 8.87 6.51 -3.57
N LEU A 88 7.76 5.78 -3.45
CA LEU A 88 7.80 4.31 -3.54
C LEU A 88 8.29 3.82 -4.90
N ALA A 89 7.89 4.51 -5.98
CA ALA A 89 8.35 4.23 -7.34
C ALA A 89 9.89 4.35 -7.45
N GLU A 90 10.46 5.41 -6.87
CA GLU A 90 11.91 5.61 -6.89
C GLU A 90 12.65 4.55 -6.07
N LYS A 91 12.12 4.13 -4.92
CA LYS A 91 12.69 2.99 -4.17
C LYS A 91 12.60 1.69 -4.96
N MET A 92 11.48 1.42 -5.62
CA MET A 92 11.34 0.27 -6.52
C MET A 92 12.37 0.30 -7.65
N HIS A 93 12.56 1.44 -8.30
CA HIS A 93 13.57 1.61 -9.34
C HIS A 93 14.99 1.35 -8.83
N ARG A 94 15.34 1.84 -7.63
CA ARG A 94 16.66 1.60 -7.02
C ARG A 94 16.91 0.13 -6.67
N LEU A 95 15.86 -0.60 -6.30
CA LEU A 95 15.93 -2.02 -5.97
C LEU A 95 15.87 -2.91 -7.22
N ASN A 96 15.32 -2.41 -8.33
CA ASN A 96 15.20 -3.14 -9.57
C ASN A 96 16.58 -3.58 -10.08
N ARG A 97 16.75 -4.89 -10.28
CA ARG A 97 18.01 -5.56 -10.66
C ARG A 97 19.18 -5.37 -9.68
N ASN A 98 18.97 -4.81 -8.48
CA ASN A 98 19.99 -4.71 -7.45
C ASN A 98 19.72 -5.68 -6.30
N ILE A 99 20.13 -6.94 -6.52
CA ILE A 99 19.91 -8.05 -5.60
C ILE A 99 20.49 -7.76 -4.21
N ARG A 100 21.68 -7.16 -4.13
CA ARG A 100 22.31 -6.84 -2.84
C ARG A 100 21.46 -5.88 -2.00
N LEU A 101 20.98 -4.79 -2.61
CA LEU A 101 20.12 -3.83 -1.92
C LEU A 101 18.78 -4.46 -1.50
N VAL A 102 18.23 -5.39 -2.29
CA VAL A 102 17.03 -6.14 -1.90
C VAL A 102 17.30 -6.98 -0.64
N PHE A 103 18.42 -7.70 -0.59
CA PHE A 103 18.79 -8.48 0.61
C PHE A 103 19.10 -7.57 1.81
N ASP A 104 19.65 -6.38 1.60
CA ASP A 104 19.85 -5.39 2.67
C ASP A 104 18.50 -4.93 3.26
N TYR A 105 17.51 -4.65 2.39
CA TYR A 105 16.14 -4.30 2.81
C TYR A 105 15.46 -5.44 3.57
N LEU A 106 15.75 -6.69 3.20
CA LEU A 106 15.26 -7.87 3.92
C LEU A 106 16.04 -8.17 5.20
N ARG A 107 17.07 -7.38 5.52
CA ARG A 107 18.01 -7.60 6.65
C ARG A 107 18.71 -8.95 6.59
N MET A 108 18.98 -9.44 5.38
CA MET A 108 19.57 -10.75 5.10
C MET A 108 21.08 -10.68 4.79
N THR A 109 21.70 -9.50 4.94
CA THR A 109 23.15 -9.31 4.80
C THR A 109 23.78 -8.98 6.15
N LYS A 110 25.07 -9.31 6.30
CA LYS A 110 25.82 -8.95 7.52
C LYS A 110 25.86 -7.43 7.77
N ASN A 111 25.78 -6.62 6.72
CA ASN A 111 25.83 -5.16 6.82
C ASN A 111 24.48 -4.54 7.22
N SER A 112 23.35 -5.23 7.02
CA SER A 112 22.00 -4.75 7.36
C SER A 112 21.54 -5.13 8.78
N THR A 113 22.37 -5.88 9.51
CA THR A 113 22.13 -6.31 10.91
C THR A 113 22.96 -5.51 11.94
N GLY A 114 23.90 -4.68 11.49
CA GLY A 114 24.89 -3.97 12.32
C GLY A 114 24.43 -2.71 13.07
N HIS A 115 23.14 -2.54 13.35
CA HIS A 115 22.63 -1.51 14.26
C HIS A 115 21.71 -2.18 15.29
N VAL A 116 22.34 -2.94 16.19
CA VAL A 116 21.80 -3.21 17.52
C VAL A 116 22.84 -2.63 18.47
N SER A 117 22.64 -1.36 18.84
CA SER A 117 23.42 -0.73 19.90
C SER A 117 23.18 -1.53 21.19
N SER A 118 24.27 -2.00 21.79
CA SER A 118 24.31 -2.48 23.18
C SER A 118 24.16 -1.32 24.16
#